data_AF-A0A5J4PI88-F1
#
_entry.id   AF-A0A5J4PI88-F1
#
_cell.length_a   1.000
_cell.length_b   1.000
_cell.length_c   1.000
_cell.angle_alpha   90.00
_cell.angle_beta   90.00
_cell.angle_gamma   90.00
#
_symmetry.space_group_name_H-M   'P 1'
#
loop_
_entity.id
_entity.type
_entity.pdbx_description
1 polymer ?
#
loop_
_entity_poly.entity_id
_entity_poly.type
_entity_poly.pdbx_seq_one_letter_code
_entity_poly.pdbx_strand_id
1 'polypeptide(L)' 'MIKKIGVFCSASDTIDFVYSEKVRQFGKWMGETGKILV' A
#
# COMPACT_ATOMS: atom_id res chain seq x y z
N MET A 1 10.89 -14.80 -7.27
CA MET A 1 9.97 -13.66 -7.55
C MET A 1 9.13 -13.42 -6.30
N ILE A 2 9.13 -12.20 -5.74
CA ILE A 2 8.40 -11.87 -4.51
C ILE A 2 6.89 -11.83 -4.82
N LYS A 3 6.09 -12.62 -4.09
CA LYS A 3 4.63 -12.71 -4.27
C LYS A 3 3.80 -12.08 -3.17
N LYS A 4 4.34 -11.97 -1.95
CA LYS A 4 3.65 -11.47 -0.76
C LYS A 4 4.42 -10.28 -0.20
N ILE A 5 3.72 -9.24 0.21
CA ILE A 5 4.30 -8.06 0.85
C ILE A 5 3.54 -7.80 2.14
N GLY A 6 4.26 -7.70 3.26
CA GLY A 6 3.73 -7.14 4.50
C GLY A 6 3.91 -5.64 4.52
N VAL A 7 2.87 -4.90 4.93
CA VAL A 7 2.92 -3.43 5.04
C VAL A 7 2.55 -3.03 6.45
N PHE A 8 3.40 -2.19 7.05
CA PHE A 8 3.14 -1.56 8.33
C PHE A 8 2.89 -0.08 8.09
N CYS A 9 1.74 0.41 8.53
CA CYS A 9 1.37 1.82 8.40
C CYS A 9 0.79 2.34 9.72
N SER A 10 0.68 3.66 9.81
CA SER A 10 0.06 4.33 10.95
C SER A 10 -1.46 4.08 10.98
N ALA A 11 -2.00 3.85 12.18
CA ALA A 11 -3.45 3.77 12.44
C ALA A 11 -4.03 5.13 12.89
N SER A 12 -3.35 6.23 12.57
CA SER A 12 -3.77 7.58 12.97
C SER A 12 -4.87 8.15 12.06
N ASP A 13 -5.85 8.81 12.67
CA ASP A 13 -6.91 9.55 11.97
C ASP A 13 -6.43 10.93 11.45
N THR A 14 -5.24 11.37 11.84
CA THR A 14 -4.66 12.68 11.47
C THR A 14 -3.47 12.54 10.52
N ILE A 15 -3.70 11.85 9.39
CA ILE A 15 -2.68 11.65 8.34
C ILE A 15 -2.92 12.63 7.18
N ASP A 16 -1.85 13.27 6.71
CA ASP A 16 -1.90 14.14 5.52
C ASP A 16 -2.40 13.37 4.28
N PHE A 17 -3.26 14.03 3.50
CA PHE A 17 -3.83 13.47 2.27
C PHE A 17 -2.78 12.95 1.29
N VAL A 18 -1.57 13.53 1.26
CA VAL A 18 -0.46 13.07 0.40
C VAL A 18 -0.14 11.58 0.63
N TYR A 19 -0.24 11.09 1.86
CA TYR A 19 0.00 9.67 2.16
C TYR A 19 -1.10 8.76 1.58
N SER A 20 -2.34 9.23 1.55
CA SER A 20 -3.47 8.48 0.97
C SER A 20 -3.27 8.23 -0.52
N GLU A 21 -2.82 9.24 -1.26
CA GLU A 21 -2.53 9.09 -2.69
C GLU A 21 -1.36 8.12 -2.94
N LYS A 22 -0.33 8.14 -2.08
CA LYS A 22 0.78 7.19 -2.18
C LYS A 22 0.36 5.76 -1.88
N VAL A 23 -0.49 5.54 -0.89
CA VAL A 23 -1.07 4.21 -0.60
C VAL A 23 -1.89 3.70 -1.78
N ARG A 24 -2.67 4.57 -2.44
CA ARG A 24 -3.43 4.22 -3.64
C ARG A 24 -2.53 3.79 -4.81
N GLN A 25 -1.48 4.57 -5.09
CA GLN A 25 -0.51 4.25 -6.15
C GLN A 25 0.19 2.91 -5.88
N PHE A 26 0.57 2.67 -4.63
CA PHE A 26 1.17 1.41 -4.20
C PHE A 26 0.22 0.22 -4.37
N GLY A 27 -1.04 0.34 -3.93
CA GLY A 27 -2.05 -0.71 -4.10
C GLY A 27 -2.34 -1.04 -5.57
N LYS A 28 -2.40 -0.01 -6.43
CA LYS A 28 -2.55 -0.20 -7.88
C LYS A 28 -1.40 -1.02 -8.46
N TRP A 29 -0.16 -0.64 -8.15
CA TRP A 29 1.02 -1.39 -8.60
C TRP A 29 1.02 -2.83 -8.09
N MET A 30 0.60 -3.08 -6.84
CA MET A 30 0.48 -4.44 -6.32
C MET A 30 -0.49 -5.29 -7.14
N GLY A 31 -1.67 -4.75 -7.47
CA GLY A 31 -2.66 -5.43 -8.31
C GLY A 31 -2.15 -5.71 -9.71
N GLU A 32 -1.56 -4.70 -10.37
CA GLU A 32 -1.00 -4.83 -11.73
C GLU A 32 0.14 -5.85 -11.83
N THR A 33 0.87 -6.04 -10.74
CA THR A 33 2.02 -6.95 -10.68
C THR A 33 1.72 -8.28 -9.98
N GLY A 34 0.45 -8.58 -9.68
CA GLY A 34 0.01 -9.85 -9.10
C GLY A 34 0.56 -10.12 -7.69
N LYS A 35 0.78 -9.06 -6.90
CA LYS A 35 1.28 -9.16 -5.53
C LYS A 35 0.12 -9.22 -4.54
N ILE A 36 0.32 -10.00 -3.49
CA ILE A 36 -0.64 -10.19 -2.40
C ILE A 36 -0.18 -9.37 -1.20
N LEU A 37 -1.08 -8.55 -0.66
CA LEU A 37 -0.89 -7.86 0.62
C LEU A 37 -1.20 -8.82 1.76
N VAL A 38 -0.32 -8.84 2.78
CA VAL A 38 -0.46 -9.65 4.00
C VAL A 38 -0.42 -8.74 5.22
#